data_AF-A0A369IC49-F1
#
_entry.id   AF-A0A369IC49-F1
#
_cell.length_a   1.000
_cell.length_b   1.000
_cell.length_c   1.000
_cell.angle_alpha   90.00
_cell.angle_beta   90.00
_cell.angle_gamma   90.00
#
_symmetry.space_group_name_H-M   'P 1'
#
loop_
_entity.id
_entity.type
_entity.pdbx_description
1 polymer ?
#
loop_
_entity_poly.entity_id
_entity_poly.type
_entity_poly.pdbx_seq_one_letter_code
_entity_poly.pdbx_strand_id
1 'polypeptide(L)' 'MDGKGRALDNIFIERFWRSLKHEYVYLNPPNGGADLYRGVKAYVEFYNCQRKHTGTGYVPNDRFLGEKSS' A
#
# COMPACT_ATOMS: atom_id res chain seq x y z
N MET A 1 14.63 6.52 -25.68
CA MET A 1 14.33 6.99 -24.32
C MET A 1 13.44 5.96 -23.67
N ASP A 2 14.03 5.11 -22.83
CA ASP A 2 13.34 4.03 -22.12
C ASP A 2 12.30 4.63 -21.17
N GLY A 3 11.12 4.00 -21.10
CA GLY A 3 9.95 4.43 -20.33
C GLY A 3 10.12 4.40 -18.80
N LYS A 4 11.28 4.82 -18.27
CA LYS A 4 11.51 5.08 -16.85
C LYS A 4 10.85 6.42 -16.48
N GLY A 5 9.75 6.36 -15.74
CA GLY A 5 9.14 7.55 -15.11
C GLY A 5 7.85 8.04 -15.76
N ARG A 6 6.92 7.15 -16.15
CA ARG A 6 5.57 7.62 -16.44
C ARG A 6 4.92 8.06 -15.12
N ALA A 7 4.36 9.26 -15.11
CA ALA A 7 3.62 9.80 -13.95
C ALA A 7 2.51 8.86 -13.46
N LEU A 8 1.97 8.02 -14.37
CA LEU A 8 0.96 7.00 -14.04
C LEU A 8 1.51 5.83 -13.22
N ASP A 9 2.78 5.45 -13.39
CA ASP A 9 3.38 4.40 -12.56
C ASP A 9 3.63 4.94 -11.14
N ASN A 10 3.98 6.22 -11.03
CA ASN A 10 4.26 6.85 -9.73
C ASN A 10 2.99 7.16 -8.94
N ILE A 11 1.85 7.39 -9.61
CA ILE A 11 0.61 7.80 -8.93
C ILE A 11 0.11 6.77 -7.93
N PHE A 12 0.34 5.47 -8.18
CA PHE A 12 -0.08 4.39 -7.29
C PHE A 12 0.78 4.35 -6.03
N ILE A 13 2.10 4.42 -6.20
CA ILE A 13 3.03 4.40 -5.07
C ILE A 13 2.92 5.68 -4.24
N GLU A 14 2.69 6.84 -4.86
CA GLU A 14 2.43 8.11 -4.16
C GLU A 14 1.16 8.06 -3.31
N ARG A 15 0.04 7.52 -3.85
CA ARG A 15 -1.20 7.34 -3.09
C ARG A 15 -1.02 6.38 -1.92
N PHE A 16 -0.28 5.30 -2.12
CA PHE A 16 0.07 4.36 -1.06
C PHE A 16 0.83 5.09 0.06
N TRP A 17 1.91 5.81 -0.27
CA TRP A 17 2.70 6.54 0.72
C TRP A 17 1.90 7.61 1.45
N ARG A 18 1.00 8.31 0.77
CA ARG A 18 0.09 9.27 1.41
C ARG A 18 -0.78 8.57 2.45
N SER A 19 -1.37 7.43 2.10
CA SER A 19 -2.25 6.67 3.00
C SER A 19 -1.49 6.15 4.20
N LEU A 20 -0.34 5.48 4.00
CA LEU A 20 0.51 4.96 5.07
C LEU A 20 0.91 6.05 6.07
N LYS A 21 1.31 7.22 5.58
CA LYS A 21 1.73 8.32 6.46
C LYS A 21 0.57 8.85 7.30
N HIS A 22 -0.56 9.15 6.68
CA HIS A 22 -1.69 9.77 7.36
C HIS A 22 -2.47 8.82 8.26
N GLU A 23 -2.59 7.55 7.88
CA GLU A 23 -3.43 6.58 8.60
C GLU A 23 -2.63 5.77 9.63
N TYR A 24 -1.30 5.71 9.51
CA TYR A 24 -0.47 4.94 10.44
C TYR A 24 0.66 5.76 11.05
N VAL A 25 1.63 6.21 10.26
CA VAL A 25 2.90 6.77 10.79
C VAL A 25 2.69 8.02 11.64
N TYR A 26 1.78 8.91 11.23
CA TYR A 26 1.49 10.14 12.00
C TYR A 26 0.65 9.89 13.24
N LEU A 27 -0.13 8.80 13.27
CA LEU A 27 -0.94 8.43 14.43
C LEU A 27 -0.16 7.57 15.44
N ASN A 28 0.87 6.87 14.98
CA ASN A 28 1.67 5.93 15.76
C ASN A 28 3.15 6.31 15.66
N PRO A 29 3.61 7.31 16.44
CA PRO A 29 5.02 7.67 16.48
C PRO A 29 5.84 6.45 16.97
N PRO A 30 6.77 5.92 16.16
CA PRO A 30 7.49 4.71 16.51
C PRO A 30 8.55 4.99 17.58
N ASN A 31 8.75 4.04 18.50
CA ASN A 31 9.78 4.14 19.54
C ASN A 31 11.19 3.72 19.06
N GLY A 32 11.36 3.52 17.75
CA GLY A 32 12.63 3.14 17.12
C GLY A 32 12.44 2.46 15.77
N GLY A 33 13.56 2.13 15.10
CA GLY A 33 13.52 1.54 13.75
C GLY A 33 12.84 0.16 13.69
N ALA A 34 13.02 -0.67 14.71
CA ALA A 34 12.39 -1.99 14.77
C ALA A 34 10.86 -1.90 14.94
N ASP A 35 10.39 -0.91 15.71
CA ASP A 35 8.98 -0.66 15.95
C ASP A 35 8.30 -0.12 14.68
N LEU A 36 8.95 0.85 14.02
CA LEU A 36 8.52 1.36 12.72
C LEU A 36 8.42 0.24 11.68
N TYR A 37 9.42 -0.63 11.60
CA TYR A 37 9.41 -1.75 10.63
C TYR A 37 8.23 -2.69 10.85
N ARG A 38 8.00 -3.13 12.10
CA ARG A 38 6.88 -4.01 12.45
C ARG A 38 5.54 -3.36 12.15
N GLY A 39 5.42 -2.08 12.49
CA GLY A 39 4.24 -1.26 12.24
C GLY A 39 3.90 -1.12 10.76
N VAL A 40 4.90 -0.73 9.95
CA VAL A 40 4.75 -0.60 8.50
C VAL A 40 4.42 -1.95 7.86
N LYS A 41 5.06 -3.04 8.31
CA LYS A 41 4.76 -4.39 7.81
C LYS A 41 3.29 -4.76 8.04
N ALA A 42 2.80 -4.59 9.27
CA ALA A 42 1.40 -4.86 9.61
C ALA A 42 0.43 -3.99 8.79
N TYR A 43 0.76 -2.70 8.60
CA TYR A 43 -0.06 -1.81 7.78
C TYR A 43 -0.09 -2.24 6.31
N VAL A 44 1.04 -2.69 5.75
CA VAL A 44 1.10 -3.19 4.36
C VAL A 44 0.24 -4.45 4.20
N GLU A 45 0.29 -5.37 5.16
CA GLU A 45 -0.58 -6.56 5.18
C GLU A 45 -2.07 -6.16 5.23
N PHE A 46 -2.44 -5.20 6.09
CA PHE A 46 -3.79 -4.63 6.15
C PHE A 46 -4.20 -3.97 4.83
N TYR A 47 -3.33 -3.14 4.25
CA TYR A 47 -3.58 -2.41 3.02
C TYR A 47 -3.82 -3.35 1.84
N ASN A 48 -3.07 -4.44 1.75
CA ASN A 48 -3.18 -5.40 0.65
C ASN A 48 -4.36 -6.37 0.82
N CYS A 49 -4.67 -6.80 2.05
CA CYS A 49 -5.62 -7.89 2.29
C CYS A 49 -7.02 -7.44 2.75
N GLN A 50 -7.16 -6.24 3.33
CA GLN A 50 -8.42 -5.83 3.99
C GLN A 50 -8.99 -4.51 3.47
N ARG A 51 -8.15 -3.63 2.93
CA ARG A 51 -8.59 -2.31 2.48
C ARG A 51 -9.33 -2.39 1.14
N LYS A 52 -10.65 -2.31 1.18
CA LYS A 52 -11.47 -2.14 -0.03
C LYS A 52 -11.23 -0.75 -0.61
N HIS A 53 -10.71 -0.67 -1.84
CA HIS A 53 -10.54 0.61 -2.52
C HIS A 53 -11.87 1.06 -3.13
N THR A 54 -12.35 2.23 -2.73
CA THR A 54 -13.67 2.79 -3.12
C THR A 54 -13.87 2.96 -4.62
N GLY A 55 -12.79 3.03 -5.41
CA GLY A 55 -12.86 3.12 -6.88
C GLY A 55 -12.93 1.79 -7.61
N THR A 56 -12.65 0.66 -6.94
CA THR A 56 -12.60 -0.67 -7.58
C THR A 56 -13.43 -1.72 -6.85
N GLY A 57 -13.79 -1.54 -5.59
CA GLY A 57 -14.55 -2.51 -4.79
C GLY A 57 -13.76 -3.74 -4.31
N TYR A 58 -12.56 -3.96 -4.85
CA TYR A 58 -11.67 -5.07 -4.55
C TYR A 58 -10.50 -4.65 -3.64
N VAL A 59 -9.96 -5.60 -2.87
CA VAL A 59 -8.66 -5.42 -2.21
C VAL A 59 -7.52 -5.67 -3.22
N PRO A 60 -6.33 -5.07 -3.07
CA PRO A 60 -5.22 -5.27 -3.99
C PRO A 60 -4.87 -6.75 -4.22
N ASN A 61 -4.98 -7.58 -3.18
CA ASN A 61 -4.67 -9.01 -3.28
C ASN A 61 -5.59 -9.74 -4.27
N ASP A 62 -6.89 -9.45 -4.25
CA ASP A 62 -7.86 -10.05 -5.17
C ASP A 62 -7.58 -9.66 -6.62
N ARG A 63 -7.08 -8.45 -6.85
CA ARG A 63 -6.81 -7.93 -8.19
C ARG A 63 -5.49 -8.41 -8.80
N PHE A 64 -4.47 -8.62 -7.98
CA PHE A 64 -3.11 -8.95 -8.47
C PHE A 64 -2.71 -10.41 -8.23
N LEU A 65 -3.29 -11.08 -7.22
CA LEU A 65 -3.06 -12.50 -6.94
C LEU A 65 -4.29 -13.39 -7.20
N GLY A 66 -5.48 -12.80 -7.41
CA GLY A 66 -6.77 -13.50 -7.44
C GLY A 66 -7.18 -14.16 -8.77
N GLU A 67 -6.42 -14.08 -9.86
CA GLU A 67 -6.67 -14.88 -11.06
C GLU A 67 -5.40 -15.61 -11.54
N LYS A 68 -5.16 -16.76 -10.93
CA LYS A 68 -4.66 -17.95 -11.62
C LYS A 68 -5.53 -19.15 -11.25
N SER A 69 -6.78 -19.12 -11.71
CA SER A 69 -7.59 -20.32 -11.81
C SER A 69 -8.15 -20.37 -13.24
N SER A 70 -7.49 -21.22 -14.03
CA SER A 70 -7.85 -21.85 -15.32
C SER A 70 -8.67 -21.07 -16.34
#